data_AF-A0A956R791-F1
#
_entry.id   AF-A0A956R791-F1
#
_cell.length_a   1.000
_cell.length_b   1.000
_cell.length_c   1.000
_cell.angle_alpha   90.00
_cell.angle_beta   90.00
_cell.angle_gamma   90.00
#
_symmetry.space_group_name_H-M   'P 1'
#
loop_
_entity.id
_entity.type
_entity.pdbx_description
1 polymer ?
#
loop_
_entity_poly.entity_id
_entity_poly.type
_entity_poly.pdbx_seq_one_letter_code
_entity_poly.pdbx_strand_id
1 'polypeptide(L)'
;MVDLGAHLLALVAPLRPGDALIEGWILAGISTELGLRLSLAPSDDPQRPSLHVELAPADAPGRHAVATERLRLSYRSPAAAPVPPALGLRVCEAVAERVRANEGPVLDALAEAARARPPARGPRIREVRVERLLEPAGDRTTPFDTLSPYVGCLVGCRFCYAQSRLDPLRRLLGLPPAPWGSYVDVRINAAQVLRAELSGRPPRPIKLCPIVADPYQAVERRYRLTRACLDVLVEASPQPPVLVLTRMAALAEDLPRLSELSRVFVGVSLPTVDDAVRRHFEPRAASVAERLALLERVRAAGGHALAVVQPLLPGPHEALVDALAARADSVSIDVLRGEEGAGPLFDDPRYARARDDRWQLERAQRLAEDLRARGVAVWRGELPPELMEPCA
;
A
#
# COMPACT_ATOMS: atom_id res chain seq x y z
N MET A 1 5.31 23.89 -7.78
CA MET A 1 5.13 22.42 -7.87
C MET A 1 3.64 22.17 -7.98
N VAL A 2 3.19 21.50 -9.05
CA VAL A 2 1.75 21.26 -9.27
C VAL A 2 1.27 20.23 -8.25
N ASP A 3 0.31 20.62 -7.41
CA ASP A 3 -0.39 19.69 -6.53
C ASP A 3 -1.46 18.96 -7.33
N LEU A 4 -1.07 17.79 -7.82
CA LEU A 4 -1.94 16.95 -8.64
C LEU A 4 -3.08 16.33 -7.84
N GLY A 5 -2.92 16.19 -6.51
CA GLY A 5 -4.00 15.79 -5.61
C GLY A 5 -5.08 16.87 -5.56
N ALA A 6 -4.69 18.14 -5.46
CA ALA A 6 -5.63 19.26 -5.50
C ALA A 6 -6.42 19.32 -6.83
N HIS A 7 -5.78 19.00 -7.95
CA HIS A 7 -6.46 18.90 -9.25
C HIS A 7 -7.48 17.75 -9.27
N LEU A 8 -7.14 16.58 -8.71
CA LEU A 8 -8.10 15.47 -8.60
C LEU A 8 -9.31 15.86 -7.74
N LEU A 9 -9.12 16.60 -6.66
CA LEU A 9 -10.22 17.09 -5.83
C LEU A 9 -11.15 18.04 -6.62
N ALA A 10 -10.61 18.78 -7.60
CA ALA A 10 -11.40 19.65 -8.45
C ALA A 10 -12.40 18.90 -9.34
N LEU A 11 -12.19 17.59 -9.62
CA LEU A 11 -13.16 16.78 -10.36
C LEU A 11 -14.53 16.72 -9.66
N VAL A 12 -14.54 16.76 -8.33
CA VAL A 12 -15.77 16.64 -7.53
C VAL A 12 -16.15 17.94 -6.83
N ALA A 13 -15.49 19.05 -7.16
CA ALA A 13 -15.83 20.36 -6.59
C ALA A 13 -17.29 20.74 -6.90
N PRO A 14 -17.99 21.44 -5.97
CA PRO A 14 -17.50 21.97 -4.70
C PRO A 14 -17.59 20.98 -3.51
N LEU A 15 -17.83 19.68 -3.74
CA LEU A 15 -18.07 18.70 -2.67
C LEU A 15 -16.93 18.67 -1.63
N ARG A 16 -17.28 18.67 -0.34
CA ARG A 16 -16.37 18.62 0.82
C ARG A 16 -16.82 17.55 1.82
N PRO A 17 -15.89 16.98 2.62
CA PRO A 17 -16.27 16.13 3.74
C PRO A 17 -17.29 16.84 4.65
N GLY A 18 -18.39 16.18 4.98
CA GLY A 18 -19.55 16.71 5.68
C GLY A 18 -20.75 17.02 4.76
N ASP A 19 -20.54 17.23 3.46
CA ASP A 19 -21.62 17.55 2.53
C ASP A 19 -22.53 16.34 2.28
N ALA A 20 -23.84 16.59 2.21
CA ALA A 20 -24.80 15.61 1.73
C ALA A 20 -24.62 15.37 0.24
N LEU A 21 -24.45 14.11 -0.16
CA LEU A 21 -24.34 13.72 -1.56
C LEU A 21 -25.69 13.26 -2.13
N ILE A 22 -26.40 12.42 -1.37
CA ILE A 22 -27.78 12.00 -1.61
C ILE A 22 -28.51 11.95 -0.25
N GLU A 23 -29.83 11.81 -0.26
CA GLU A 23 -30.62 11.70 0.97
C GLU A 23 -30.09 10.58 1.89
N GLY A 24 -29.80 10.95 3.15
CA GLY A 24 -29.28 10.04 4.18
C GLY A 24 -27.80 9.67 4.06
N TRP A 25 -27.05 10.23 3.09
CA TRP A 25 -25.64 9.92 2.89
C TRP A 25 -24.79 11.18 2.69
N ILE A 26 -23.70 11.23 3.45
CA ILE A 26 -22.73 12.32 3.41
C ILE A 26 -21.37 11.83 2.90
N LEU A 27 -20.58 12.78 2.42
CA LEU A 27 -19.17 12.55 2.17
C LEU A 27 -18.40 12.54 3.49
N ALA A 28 -17.89 11.37 3.91
CA ALA A 28 -17.06 11.26 5.10
C ALA A 28 -15.59 11.63 4.84
N GLY A 29 -15.10 11.42 3.62
CA GLY A 29 -13.71 11.77 3.28
C GLY A 29 -13.37 11.54 1.81
N ILE A 30 -12.29 12.16 1.35
CA ILE A 30 -11.77 12.02 -0.02
C ILE A 30 -10.29 11.68 0.03
N SER A 31 -9.85 10.57 -0.54
CA SER A 31 -8.43 10.23 -0.68
C SER A 31 -7.99 10.38 -2.13
N THR A 32 -6.76 10.86 -2.32
CA THR A 32 -6.09 10.99 -3.63
C THR A 32 -4.88 10.06 -3.75
N GLU A 33 -4.63 9.20 -2.76
CA GLU A 33 -3.41 8.37 -2.66
C GLU A 33 -3.27 7.35 -3.80
N LEU A 34 -4.37 6.71 -4.18
CA LEU A 34 -4.43 5.64 -5.19
C LEU A 34 -5.37 5.99 -6.37
N GLY A 35 -5.63 7.29 -6.57
CA GLY A 35 -6.70 7.78 -7.43
C GLY A 35 -7.68 8.61 -6.61
N LEU A 36 -8.76 9.10 -7.23
CA LEU A 36 -9.79 9.82 -6.49
C LEU A 36 -10.79 8.81 -5.89
N ARG A 37 -10.71 8.62 -4.57
CA ARG A 37 -11.63 7.79 -3.78
C ARG A 37 -12.46 8.67 -2.87
N LEU A 38 -13.78 8.62 -3.01
CA LEU A 38 -14.74 9.24 -2.10
C LEU A 38 -15.24 8.18 -1.12
N SER A 39 -15.23 8.49 0.17
CA SER A 39 -15.75 7.65 1.25
C SER A 39 -17.05 8.24 1.75
N LEU A 40 -18.14 7.49 1.61
CA LEU A 40 -19.48 7.90 1.96
C LEU A 40 -19.94 7.17 3.20
N ALA A 41 -20.59 7.89 4.10
CA ALA A 41 -21.17 7.36 5.33
C ALA A 41 -22.66 7.74 5.43
N PRO A 42 -23.48 6.92 6.11
CA PRO A 42 -24.81 7.33 6.52
C PRO A 42 -24.74 8.61 7.37
N SER A 43 -25.71 9.51 7.20
CA SER A 43 -25.74 10.79 7.93
C SER A 43 -25.84 10.61 9.45
N ASP A 44 -26.39 9.49 9.91
CA ASP A 44 -26.55 9.12 11.32
C ASP A 44 -25.30 8.41 11.92
N ASP A 45 -24.34 7.97 11.10
CA ASP A 45 -23.04 7.47 11.54
C ASP A 45 -21.86 8.01 10.67
N PRO A 46 -21.59 9.34 10.69
CA PRO A 46 -20.58 9.99 9.85
C PRO A 46 -19.16 9.42 9.95
N GLN A 47 -18.82 8.85 11.09
CA GLN A 47 -17.48 8.34 11.39
C GLN A 47 -17.25 6.95 10.78
N ARG A 48 -18.27 6.35 10.16
CA ARG A 48 -18.22 4.99 9.63
C ARG A 48 -18.57 4.97 8.14
N PRO A 49 -17.58 5.22 7.26
CA PRO A 49 -17.80 5.05 5.84
C PRO A 49 -18.17 3.61 5.53
N SER A 50 -19.24 3.43 4.77
CA SER A 50 -19.77 2.12 4.37
C SER A 50 -19.88 1.96 2.85
N LEU A 51 -19.44 2.97 2.09
CA LEU A 51 -19.40 2.93 0.64
C LEU A 51 -18.22 3.77 0.14
N HIS A 52 -17.41 3.18 -0.75
CA HIS A 52 -16.39 3.92 -1.49
C HIS A 52 -16.80 4.08 -2.94
N VAL A 53 -16.65 5.28 -3.49
CA VAL A 53 -16.70 5.55 -4.94
C VAL A 53 -15.29 5.81 -5.43
N GLU A 54 -14.92 5.20 -6.54
CA GLU A 54 -13.62 5.41 -7.19
C GLU A 54 -13.78 5.82 -8.64
N LEU A 55 -12.91 6.75 -9.05
CA LEU A 55 -12.83 7.22 -10.42
C LEU A 55 -11.61 6.62 -11.11
N ALA A 56 -11.81 6.15 -12.33
CA ALA A 56 -10.76 5.68 -13.21
C ALA A 56 -10.90 6.30 -14.62
N PRO A 57 -9.83 6.34 -15.42
CA PRO A 57 -9.91 6.71 -16.84
C PRO A 57 -10.94 5.90 -17.62
N ALA A 58 -11.51 6.47 -18.69
CA ALA A 58 -12.51 5.84 -19.57
C ALA A 58 -12.10 4.45 -20.12
N ASP A 59 -10.80 4.26 -20.33
CA ASP A 59 -10.19 3.04 -20.88
C ASP A 59 -9.76 2.03 -19.79
N ALA A 60 -9.97 2.33 -18.51
CA ALA A 60 -9.59 1.45 -17.43
C ALA A 60 -10.38 0.12 -17.50
N PRO A 61 -9.71 -1.04 -17.38
CA PRO A 61 -10.38 -2.32 -17.41
C PRO A 61 -11.22 -2.53 -16.14
N GLY A 62 -12.34 -3.25 -16.27
CA GLY A 62 -13.18 -3.63 -15.14
C GLY A 62 -14.64 -3.17 -15.27
N ARG A 63 -15.45 -3.60 -14.29
CA ARG A 63 -16.86 -3.19 -14.21
C ARG A 63 -16.96 -1.80 -13.62
N HIS A 64 -17.84 -0.98 -14.17
CA HIS A 64 -18.18 0.32 -13.66
C HIS A 64 -19.70 0.42 -13.47
N ALA A 65 -20.13 1.25 -12.54
CA ALA A 65 -21.53 1.54 -12.31
C ALA A 65 -22.02 2.65 -13.24
N VAL A 66 -21.20 3.69 -13.42
CA VAL A 66 -21.53 4.87 -14.24
C VAL A 66 -20.32 5.27 -15.08
N ALA A 67 -20.59 5.80 -16.27
CA ALA A 67 -19.59 6.38 -17.14
C ALA A 67 -19.88 7.88 -17.37
N THR A 68 -18.81 8.66 -17.44
CA THR A 68 -18.81 10.02 -18.02
C THR A 68 -18.09 10.00 -19.36
N GLU A 69 -17.87 11.15 -19.98
CA GLU A 69 -17.16 11.21 -21.26
C GLU A 69 -15.75 10.63 -21.12
N ARG A 70 -15.02 11.02 -20.06
CA ARG A 70 -13.60 10.72 -19.90
C ARG A 70 -13.29 9.80 -18.73
N LEU A 71 -14.26 9.47 -17.89
CA LEU A 71 -14.06 8.71 -16.65
C LEU A 71 -15.07 7.57 -16.48
N ARG A 72 -14.72 6.63 -15.60
CA ARG A 72 -15.56 5.54 -15.12
C ARG A 72 -15.65 5.63 -13.61
N LEU A 73 -16.84 5.40 -13.07
CA LEU A 73 -17.11 5.41 -11.64
C LEU A 73 -17.54 4.01 -11.21
N SER A 74 -16.86 3.49 -10.20
CA SER A 74 -17.18 2.22 -9.55
C SER A 74 -17.42 2.43 -8.07
N TYR A 75 -18.13 1.51 -7.43
CA TYR A 75 -18.33 1.52 -5.98
C TYR A 75 -17.92 0.18 -5.37
N ARG A 76 -17.50 0.23 -4.11
CA ARG A 76 -17.25 -0.96 -3.29
C ARG A 76 -17.61 -0.72 -1.83
N SER A 77 -17.83 -1.82 -1.11
CA SER A 77 -17.91 -1.76 0.35
C SER A 77 -16.50 -1.68 0.95
N PRO A 78 -16.26 -0.82 1.96
CA PRO A 78 -15.09 -0.92 2.83
C PRO A 78 -15.17 -2.11 3.79
N ALA A 79 -16.35 -2.69 4.00
CA ALA A 79 -16.58 -3.80 4.91
C ALA A 79 -16.90 -5.10 4.16
N ALA A 80 -16.92 -6.23 4.86
CA ALA A 80 -17.33 -7.50 4.29
C ALA A 80 -18.80 -7.53 3.83
N ALA A 81 -19.64 -6.61 4.34
CA ALA A 81 -21.04 -6.53 3.94
C ALA A 81 -21.20 -5.88 2.55
N PRO A 82 -22.01 -6.45 1.65
CA PRO A 82 -22.21 -5.91 0.30
C PRO A 82 -23.00 -4.60 0.32
N VAL A 83 -22.66 -3.68 -0.59
CA VAL A 83 -23.45 -2.47 -0.84
C VAL A 83 -24.66 -2.84 -1.71
N PRO A 84 -25.91 -2.45 -1.33
CA PRO A 84 -27.08 -2.64 -2.18
C PRO A 84 -26.86 -2.03 -3.57
N PRO A 85 -27.03 -2.78 -4.68
CA PRO A 85 -26.66 -2.27 -6.01
C PRO A 85 -27.36 -0.98 -6.43
N ALA A 86 -28.63 -0.82 -6.06
CA ALA A 86 -29.41 0.39 -6.33
C ALA A 86 -28.85 1.63 -5.59
N LEU A 87 -28.37 1.45 -4.36
CA LEU A 87 -27.70 2.53 -3.61
C LEU A 87 -26.36 2.86 -4.26
N GLY A 88 -25.54 1.86 -4.57
CA GLY A 88 -24.25 2.05 -5.22
C GLY A 88 -24.36 2.80 -6.55
N LEU A 89 -25.35 2.44 -7.38
CA LEU A 89 -25.64 3.14 -8.62
C LEU A 89 -26.03 4.60 -8.38
N ARG A 90 -27.02 4.87 -7.52
CA ARG A 90 -27.48 6.24 -7.20
C ARG A 90 -26.35 7.15 -6.70
N VAL A 91 -25.49 6.62 -5.83
CA VAL A 91 -24.33 7.37 -5.33
C VAL A 91 -23.36 7.67 -6.46
N CYS A 92 -23.03 6.68 -7.30
CA CYS A 92 -22.17 6.90 -8.47
C CYS A 92 -22.77 7.90 -9.46
N GLU A 93 -24.09 7.88 -9.70
CA GLU A 93 -24.78 8.86 -10.56
C GLU A 93 -24.65 10.27 -9.99
N ALA A 94 -24.88 10.44 -8.69
CA ALA A 94 -24.72 11.72 -8.01
C ALA A 94 -23.28 12.24 -8.14
N VAL A 95 -22.25 11.41 -7.91
CA VAL A 95 -20.85 11.83 -8.11
C VAL A 95 -20.59 12.16 -9.59
N ALA A 96 -21.10 11.36 -10.52
CA ALA A 96 -20.90 11.56 -11.96
C ALA A 96 -21.46 12.90 -12.46
N GLU A 97 -22.59 13.38 -11.92
CA GLU A 97 -23.12 14.71 -12.25
C GLU A 97 -22.12 15.82 -11.94
N ARG A 98 -21.46 15.76 -10.77
CA ARG A 98 -20.44 16.75 -10.39
C ARG A 98 -19.20 16.60 -11.26
N VAL A 99 -18.79 15.36 -11.54
CA VAL A 99 -17.64 15.06 -12.40
C VAL A 99 -17.86 15.60 -13.82
N ARG A 100 -19.03 15.42 -14.43
CA ARG A 100 -19.33 15.93 -15.78
C ARG A 100 -19.17 17.45 -15.90
N ALA A 101 -19.45 18.19 -14.82
CA ALA A 101 -19.27 19.64 -14.81
C ALA A 101 -17.79 20.05 -14.80
N ASN A 102 -16.89 19.19 -14.32
CA ASN A 102 -15.49 19.53 -14.05
C ASN A 102 -14.49 18.75 -14.93
N GLU A 103 -14.87 17.61 -15.53
CA GLU A 103 -13.91 16.65 -16.11
C GLU A 103 -13.10 17.22 -17.28
N GLY A 104 -13.71 18.04 -18.15
CA GLY A 104 -13.01 18.70 -19.26
C GLY A 104 -11.84 19.56 -18.79
N PRO A 105 -12.11 20.70 -18.11
CA PRO A 105 -11.05 21.64 -17.71
C PRO A 105 -10.02 21.01 -16.77
N VAL A 106 -10.45 20.14 -15.85
CA VAL A 106 -9.54 19.52 -14.87
C VAL A 106 -8.58 18.53 -15.54
N LEU A 107 -9.08 17.63 -16.39
CA LEU A 107 -8.22 16.64 -17.05
C LEU A 107 -7.29 17.29 -18.09
N ASP A 108 -7.71 18.39 -18.72
CA ASP A 108 -6.86 19.13 -19.64
C ASP A 108 -5.73 19.87 -18.90
N ALA A 109 -6.03 20.48 -17.75
CA ALA A 109 -5.02 21.09 -16.90
C ALA A 109 -4.00 20.06 -16.38
N LEU A 110 -4.46 18.87 -15.99
CA LEU A 110 -3.60 17.76 -15.58
C LEU A 110 -2.68 17.31 -16.73
N ALA A 111 -3.23 17.14 -17.93
CA ALA A 111 -2.45 16.74 -19.09
C ALA A 111 -1.39 17.79 -19.47
N GLU A 112 -1.72 19.08 -19.40
CA GLU A 112 -0.78 20.17 -19.68
C GLU A 112 0.33 20.23 -18.63
N ALA A 113 -0.03 20.17 -17.35
CA ALA A 113 0.94 20.12 -16.24
C ALA A 113 1.91 18.92 -16.36
N ALA A 114 1.43 17.79 -16.88
CA ALA A 114 2.25 16.61 -17.11
C ALA A 114 3.18 16.76 -18.34
N ARG A 115 2.72 17.39 -19.43
CA ARG A 115 3.50 17.65 -20.65
C ARG A 115 4.63 18.67 -20.46
N ALA A 116 4.41 19.67 -19.61
CA ALA A 116 5.41 20.70 -19.28
C ALA A 116 6.68 20.13 -18.60
N ARG A 117 6.72 18.83 -18.31
CA ARG A 117 7.81 18.15 -17.64
C ARG A 117 8.72 17.43 -18.65
N PRO A 118 10.02 17.76 -18.72
CA PRO A 118 10.91 17.11 -19.67
C PRO A 118 11.01 15.60 -19.40
N PRO A 119 11.15 14.76 -20.44
CA PRO A 119 11.35 13.33 -20.27
C PRO A 119 12.65 13.07 -19.50
N ALA A 120 12.54 12.44 -18.33
CA ALA A 120 13.69 12.10 -17.52
C ALA A 120 14.50 10.96 -18.14
N ARG A 121 15.84 11.10 -18.19
CA ARG A 121 16.76 9.98 -18.36
C ARG A 121 17.00 9.37 -16.97
N GLY A 122 16.50 8.17 -16.70
CA GLY A 122 16.58 7.51 -15.39
C GLY A 122 15.22 7.40 -14.67
N PRO A 123 15.19 6.98 -13.38
CA PRO A 123 13.95 6.85 -12.64
C PRO A 123 13.24 8.21 -12.53
N ARG A 124 11.94 8.21 -12.83
CA ARG A 124 11.06 9.38 -12.79
C ARG A 124 10.68 9.67 -11.35
N ILE A 125 11.50 10.49 -10.70
CA ILE A 125 11.29 10.95 -9.33
C ILE A 125 10.51 12.27 -9.38
N ARG A 126 9.39 12.34 -8.66
CA ARG A 126 8.59 13.55 -8.55
C ARG A 126 8.39 13.88 -7.08
N GLU A 127 8.79 15.07 -6.68
CA GLU A 127 8.37 15.62 -5.40
C GLU A 127 6.91 16.08 -5.49
N VAL A 128 6.13 15.76 -4.46
CA VAL A 128 4.73 16.17 -4.27
C VAL A 128 4.52 16.62 -2.83
N ARG A 129 3.49 17.43 -2.61
CA ARG A 129 2.97 17.73 -1.28
C ARG A 129 1.64 17.02 -1.10
N VAL A 130 1.32 16.68 0.14
CA VAL A 130 0.05 16.04 0.51
C VAL A 130 -0.60 16.78 1.68
N GLU A 131 -1.92 16.69 1.79
CA GLU A 131 -2.68 17.22 2.93
C GLU A 131 -2.93 16.17 4.01
N ARG A 132 -2.89 14.89 3.62
CA ARG A 132 -3.03 13.73 4.50
C ARG A 132 -1.99 12.69 4.15
N LEU A 133 -1.57 11.94 5.16
CA LEU A 133 -0.58 10.89 5.04
C LEU A 133 -1.05 9.57 5.67
N LEU A 134 -1.84 9.65 6.74
CA LEU A 134 -2.49 8.49 7.36
C LEU A 134 -3.79 8.14 6.64
N GLU A 135 -3.79 7.00 5.96
CA GLU A 135 -4.97 6.47 5.28
C GLU A 135 -5.59 5.32 6.10
N PRO A 136 -6.85 5.46 6.55
CA PRO A 136 -7.55 4.42 7.29
C PRO A 136 -7.70 3.13 6.48
N ALA A 137 -7.47 2.01 7.13
CA ALA A 137 -7.54 0.66 6.60
C ALA A 137 -8.06 -0.33 7.65
N GLY A 138 -8.19 -1.60 7.24
CA GLY A 138 -8.76 -2.66 8.06
C GLY A 138 -10.28 -2.66 8.07
N ASP A 139 -10.86 -3.57 8.87
CA ASP A 139 -12.29 -3.70 9.04
C ASP A 139 -12.79 -3.10 10.37
N ARG A 140 -14.07 -3.31 10.68
CA ARG A 140 -14.70 -2.80 11.91
C ARG A 140 -14.06 -3.33 13.19
N THR A 141 -13.47 -4.51 13.15
CA THR A 141 -12.92 -5.21 14.32
C THR A 141 -11.42 -4.98 14.46
N THR A 142 -10.73 -4.70 13.36
CA THR A 142 -9.28 -4.55 13.31
C THR A 142 -8.87 -3.30 12.53
N PRO A 143 -9.25 -2.09 12.97
CA PRO A 143 -8.93 -0.90 12.23
C PRO A 143 -7.48 -0.46 12.47
N PHE A 144 -6.82 0.02 11.43
CA PHE A 144 -5.45 0.54 11.48
C PHE A 144 -5.25 1.64 10.44
N ASP A 145 -4.14 2.36 10.54
CA ASP A 145 -3.77 3.34 9.52
C ASP A 145 -2.60 2.83 8.69
N THR A 146 -2.58 3.19 7.42
CA THR A 146 -1.45 2.96 6.53
C THR A 146 -0.68 4.25 6.35
N LEU A 147 0.64 4.12 6.30
CA LEU A 147 1.56 5.25 6.20
C LEU A 147 2.52 4.98 5.05
N SER A 148 2.57 5.88 4.08
CA SER A 148 3.53 5.80 2.99
C SER A 148 4.13 7.16 2.65
N PRO A 149 5.43 7.40 2.89
CA PRO A 149 6.10 8.64 2.46
C PRO A 149 6.37 8.67 0.93
N TYR A 150 6.21 7.53 0.25
CA TYR A 150 6.47 7.35 -1.17
C TYR A 150 5.27 6.74 -1.89
N VAL A 151 5.07 7.02 -3.17
CA VAL A 151 4.06 6.34 -4.02
C VAL A 151 4.71 5.90 -5.33
N GLY A 152 4.68 4.60 -5.63
CA GLY A 152 5.54 3.99 -6.64
C GLY A 152 6.83 3.45 -6.01
N CYS A 153 7.36 2.38 -6.60
CA CYS A 153 8.39 1.57 -5.96
C CYS A 153 9.54 1.21 -6.90
N LEU A 154 10.70 1.82 -6.70
CA LEU A 154 11.93 1.53 -7.44
C LEU A 154 12.55 0.16 -7.12
N VAL A 155 11.96 -0.64 -6.23
CA VAL A 155 12.30 -2.07 -6.13
C VAL A 155 11.83 -2.79 -7.41
N GLY A 156 10.63 -2.43 -7.90
CA GLY A 156 10.06 -2.96 -9.13
C GLY A 156 9.84 -4.47 -9.09
N CYS A 157 9.34 -5.01 -7.97
CA CYS A 157 8.94 -6.41 -7.89
C CYS A 157 7.91 -6.67 -8.98
N ARG A 158 8.18 -7.63 -9.86
CA ARG A 158 7.46 -7.75 -11.11
C ARG A 158 6.05 -8.36 -10.93
N PHE A 159 5.81 -9.05 -9.83
CA PHE A 159 4.50 -9.57 -9.38
C PHE A 159 3.71 -8.57 -8.51
N CYS A 160 4.19 -7.34 -8.35
CA CYS A 160 3.59 -6.43 -7.39
C CYS A 160 2.20 -5.96 -7.84
N TYR A 161 1.19 -6.20 -7.00
CA TYR A 161 -0.16 -5.71 -7.18
C TYR A 161 -0.25 -4.18 -7.27
N ALA A 162 0.74 -3.43 -6.76
CA ALA A 162 0.74 -1.98 -6.85
C ALA A 162 0.81 -1.48 -8.31
N GLN A 163 1.24 -2.34 -9.25
CA GLN A 163 1.24 -2.04 -10.68
C GLN A 163 -0.15 -1.71 -11.21
N SER A 164 -1.10 -2.62 -11.00
CA SER A 164 -2.48 -2.47 -11.45
C SER A 164 -3.22 -1.35 -10.71
N ARG A 165 -2.82 -1.06 -9.46
CA ARG A 165 -3.40 0.03 -8.65
C ARG A 165 -2.90 1.42 -9.04
N LEU A 166 -1.61 1.55 -9.33
CA LEU A 166 -0.99 2.86 -9.58
C LEU A 166 -1.09 3.32 -11.04
N ASP A 167 -1.22 2.40 -11.98
CA ASP A 167 -1.32 2.72 -13.40
C ASP A 167 -2.55 3.58 -13.75
N PRO A 168 -3.78 3.27 -13.29
CA PRO A 168 -4.95 4.15 -13.47
C PRO A 168 -4.76 5.55 -12.86
N LEU A 169 -4.18 5.65 -11.66
CA LEU A 169 -3.87 6.93 -11.03
C LEU A 169 -2.91 7.75 -11.91
N ARG A 170 -1.84 7.13 -12.41
CA ARG A 170 -0.86 7.83 -13.26
C ARG A 170 -1.48 8.37 -14.54
N ARG A 171 -2.33 7.57 -15.21
CA ARG A 171 -3.10 8.01 -16.38
C ARG A 171 -4.04 9.16 -16.05
N LEU A 172 -4.76 9.06 -14.92
CA LEU A 172 -5.66 10.12 -14.45
C LEU A 172 -4.91 11.44 -14.20
N LEU A 173 -3.67 11.36 -13.72
CA LEU A 173 -2.78 12.51 -13.54
C LEU A 173 -2.14 13.02 -14.86
N GLY A 174 -2.54 12.50 -16.02
CA GLY A 174 -1.99 12.88 -17.32
C GLY A 174 -0.54 12.46 -17.55
N LEU A 175 0.02 11.61 -16.68
CA LEU A 175 1.45 11.27 -16.71
C LEU A 175 1.77 10.33 -17.87
N PRO A 176 2.96 10.48 -18.48
CA PRO A 176 3.37 9.56 -19.52
C PRO A 176 3.46 8.12 -18.97
N PRO A 177 3.13 7.12 -19.81
CA PRO A 177 3.36 5.72 -19.48
C PRO A 177 4.81 5.50 -19.02
N ALA A 178 4.96 4.70 -17.97
CA ALA A 178 6.27 4.39 -17.41
C ALA A 178 6.27 2.94 -16.90
N PRO A 179 7.31 2.15 -17.19
CA PRO A 179 7.37 0.77 -16.72
C PRO A 179 7.41 0.71 -15.19
N TRP A 180 6.87 -0.35 -14.61
CA TRP A 180 6.88 -0.54 -13.17
C TRP A 180 8.29 -0.49 -12.59
N GLY A 181 8.39 0.17 -11.44
CA GLY A 181 9.63 0.47 -10.77
C GLY A 181 10.57 1.42 -11.49
N SER A 182 10.09 2.18 -12.48
CA SER A 182 10.86 3.30 -13.04
C SER A 182 10.41 4.67 -12.51
N TYR A 183 9.51 4.72 -11.53
CA TYR A 183 8.96 5.97 -11.01
C TYR A 183 8.70 5.90 -9.50
N VAL A 184 8.74 7.07 -8.87
CA VAL A 184 8.32 7.26 -7.47
C VAL A 184 7.93 8.73 -7.25
N ASP A 185 6.81 8.94 -6.57
CA ASP A 185 6.43 10.20 -5.98
C ASP A 185 6.93 10.27 -4.54
N VAL A 186 7.51 11.41 -4.20
CA VAL A 186 8.14 11.68 -2.92
C VAL A 186 7.32 12.73 -2.19
N ARG A 187 6.66 12.35 -1.09
CA ARG A 187 5.80 13.24 -0.31
C ARG A 187 6.65 14.10 0.62
N ILE A 188 7.21 15.20 0.10
CA ILE A 188 8.27 15.96 0.79
C ILE A 188 7.85 16.59 2.12
N ASN A 189 6.55 16.74 2.37
CA ASN A 189 6.00 17.24 3.63
C ASN A 189 5.42 16.12 4.53
N ALA A 190 5.75 14.85 4.27
CA ALA A 190 5.21 13.69 4.99
C ALA A 190 5.31 13.84 6.51
N ALA A 191 6.51 14.05 7.06
CA ALA A 191 6.70 14.16 8.50
C ALA A 191 5.91 15.34 9.12
N GLN A 192 5.81 16.47 8.42
CA GLN A 192 5.02 17.62 8.87
C GLN A 192 3.53 17.27 8.99
N VAL A 193 2.98 16.61 7.95
CA VAL A 193 1.57 16.21 7.89
C VAL A 193 1.28 15.13 8.94
N LEU A 194 2.16 14.13 9.07
CA LEU A 194 2.03 13.05 10.05
C LEU A 194 1.92 13.60 11.47
N ARG A 195 2.80 14.56 11.83
CA ARG A 195 2.78 15.18 13.16
C ARG A 195 1.45 15.86 13.46
N ALA A 196 0.90 16.59 12.49
CA ALA A 196 -0.41 17.23 12.63
C ALA A 196 -1.54 16.19 12.77
N GLU A 197 -1.54 15.13 11.96
CA GLU A 197 -2.58 14.11 11.99
C GLU A 197 -2.59 13.29 13.29
N LEU A 198 -1.42 12.98 13.85
CA LEU A 198 -1.32 12.26 15.13
C LEU A 198 -1.81 13.09 16.32
N SER A 199 -1.63 14.42 16.28
CA SER A 199 -2.09 15.29 17.39
C SER A 199 -3.61 15.35 17.56
N GLY A 200 -4.38 14.99 16.52
CA GLY A 200 -5.83 15.09 16.49
C GLY A 200 -6.57 13.75 16.50
N ARG A 201 -5.89 12.61 16.73
CA ARG A 201 -6.47 11.27 16.61
C ARG A 201 -6.05 10.35 17.76
N PRO A 202 -6.91 9.42 18.20
CA PRO A 202 -6.48 8.36 19.11
C PRO A 202 -5.45 7.46 18.41
N PRO A 203 -4.48 6.88 19.15
CA PRO A 203 -3.47 6.00 18.57
C PRO A 203 -4.15 4.77 17.98
N ARG A 204 -3.82 4.47 16.73
CA ARG A 204 -4.15 3.20 16.06
C ARG A 204 -2.85 2.53 15.63
N PRO A 205 -2.84 1.20 15.45
CA PRO A 205 -1.71 0.56 14.81
C PRO A 205 -1.43 1.19 13.44
N ILE A 206 -0.17 1.42 13.14
CA ILE A 206 0.28 2.00 11.88
C ILE A 206 1.08 0.97 11.09
N LYS A 207 0.61 0.70 9.88
CA LYS A 207 1.30 -0.12 8.89
C LYS A 207 2.09 0.79 7.94
N LEU A 208 3.38 0.94 8.19
CA LEU A 208 4.33 1.62 7.31
C LEU A 208 4.74 0.65 6.20
N CYS A 209 4.17 0.78 5.00
CA CYS A 209 4.14 -0.37 4.07
C CYS A 209 4.23 -0.09 2.55
N PRO A 210 4.76 -1.09 1.78
CA PRO A 210 4.66 -1.28 0.33
C PRO A 210 3.28 -1.63 -0.23
N ILE A 211 2.19 -1.06 0.31
CA ILE A 211 0.90 -1.05 -0.42
C ILE A 211 1.07 -0.34 -1.75
N VAL A 212 1.87 0.73 -1.73
CA VAL A 212 2.16 1.56 -2.89
C VAL A 212 3.65 1.81 -3.09
N ALA A 213 4.50 1.60 -2.07
CA ALA A 213 5.94 1.83 -2.13
C ALA A 213 6.74 1.19 -0.99
N ASP A 214 7.92 0.63 -1.27
CA ASP A 214 8.83 0.25 -0.18
C ASP A 214 9.42 1.50 0.49
N PRO A 215 9.34 1.64 1.83
CA PRO A 215 9.80 2.83 2.55
C PRO A 215 11.32 3.03 2.51
N TYR A 216 12.08 1.97 2.23
CA TYR A 216 13.55 1.96 2.22
C TYR A 216 14.14 1.72 0.82
N GLN A 217 13.33 1.96 -0.22
CA GLN A 217 13.81 1.94 -1.60
C GLN A 217 14.92 2.98 -1.83
N ALA A 218 15.63 2.87 -2.96
CA ALA A 218 16.87 3.62 -3.22
C ALA A 218 16.81 5.14 -2.98
N VAL A 219 15.65 5.79 -3.15
CA VAL A 219 15.47 7.24 -2.91
C VAL A 219 15.53 7.63 -1.43
N GLU A 220 15.27 6.72 -0.50
CA GLU A 220 15.33 7.00 0.94
C GLU A 220 16.73 7.43 1.39
N ARG A 221 17.80 6.94 0.72
CA ARG A 221 19.18 7.36 1.00
C ARG A 221 19.39 8.88 0.89
N ARG A 222 18.65 9.54 -0.01
CA ARG A 222 18.68 10.99 -0.21
C ARG A 222 17.63 11.70 0.62
N TYR A 223 16.40 11.21 0.60
CA TYR A 223 15.24 11.95 1.12
C TYR A 223 15.02 11.76 2.63
N ARG A 224 15.40 10.61 3.18
CA ARG A 224 15.27 10.29 4.62
C ARG A 224 13.86 10.53 5.18
N LEU A 225 12.81 10.36 4.36
CA LEU A 225 11.44 10.68 4.77
C LEU A 225 10.86 9.58 5.64
N THR A 226 11.25 8.32 5.40
CA THR A 226 10.89 7.24 6.31
C THR A 226 11.48 7.50 7.69
N ARG A 227 12.79 7.83 7.78
CA ARG A 227 13.41 8.24 9.04
C ARG A 227 12.66 9.41 9.69
N ALA A 228 12.39 10.48 8.96
CA ALA A 228 11.70 11.65 9.50
C ALA A 228 10.28 11.30 10.01
N CYS A 229 9.58 10.37 9.37
CA CYS A 229 8.31 9.85 9.87
C CYS A 229 8.49 9.00 11.13
N LEU A 230 9.56 8.19 11.23
CA LEU A 230 9.86 7.44 12.45
C LEU A 230 10.17 8.37 13.62
N ASP A 231 10.93 9.45 13.42
CA ASP A 231 11.21 10.44 14.45
C ASP A 231 9.88 11.03 15.00
N VAL A 232 8.93 11.34 14.13
CA VAL A 232 7.58 11.81 14.52
C VAL A 232 6.80 10.76 15.31
N LEU A 233 6.90 9.47 14.93
CA LEU A 233 6.22 8.38 15.63
C LEU A 233 6.80 8.13 17.02
N VAL A 234 8.12 8.27 17.17
CA VAL A 234 8.81 8.19 18.46
C VAL A 234 8.42 9.36 19.37
N GLU A 235 8.32 10.57 18.82
CA GLU A 235 7.89 11.78 19.53
C GLU A 235 6.40 11.77 19.93
N ALA A 236 5.58 10.90 19.32
CA ALA A 236 4.14 10.86 19.54
C ALA A 236 3.79 10.37 20.95
N SER A 237 2.76 10.95 21.55
CA SER A 237 2.25 10.55 22.86
C SER A 237 0.72 10.52 22.86
N PRO A 238 0.08 9.35 23.02
CA PRO A 238 0.70 8.02 23.10
C PRO A 238 1.34 7.57 21.77
N GLN A 239 2.40 6.77 21.85
CA GLN A 239 3.03 6.17 20.67
C GLN A 239 2.10 5.11 20.06
N PRO A 240 1.84 5.14 18.74
CA PRO A 240 1.09 4.09 18.06
C PRO A 240 1.95 2.81 17.93
N PRO A 241 1.36 1.60 18.00
CA PRO A 241 2.03 0.39 17.57
C PRO A 241 2.39 0.48 16.09
N VAL A 242 3.60 0.05 15.69
CA VAL A 242 4.06 0.17 14.29
C VAL A 242 4.44 -1.18 13.71
N LEU A 243 3.91 -1.49 12.53
CA LEU A 243 4.44 -2.51 11.63
C LEU A 243 5.17 -1.84 10.48
N VAL A 244 6.47 -2.12 10.34
CA VAL A 244 7.26 -1.71 9.18
C VAL A 244 7.48 -2.90 8.26
N LEU A 245 7.08 -2.79 6.99
CA LEU A 245 7.30 -3.83 6.00
C LEU A 245 8.32 -3.38 4.94
N THR A 246 9.34 -4.19 4.65
CA THR A 246 10.35 -3.87 3.63
C THR A 246 10.94 -5.10 2.94
N ARG A 247 11.54 -4.86 1.77
CA ARG A 247 12.39 -5.77 0.99
C ARG A 247 13.86 -5.33 0.97
N MET A 248 14.19 -4.26 1.69
CA MET A 248 15.47 -3.59 1.64
C MET A 248 16.21 -3.71 2.97
N ALA A 249 17.51 -3.98 2.90
CA ALA A 249 18.37 -4.05 4.09
C ALA A 249 18.68 -2.66 4.69
N ALA A 250 18.38 -1.58 3.98
CA ALA A 250 18.62 -0.21 4.42
C ALA A 250 17.83 0.18 5.68
N LEU A 251 16.74 -0.54 6.00
CA LEU A 251 16.01 -0.40 7.27
C LEU A 251 16.94 -0.51 8.49
N ALA A 252 18.01 -1.28 8.35
CA ALA A 252 18.92 -1.53 9.44
C ALA A 252 19.62 -0.27 10.01
N GLU A 253 19.66 0.83 9.25
CA GLU A 253 20.14 2.15 9.72
C GLU A 253 19.18 2.82 10.73
N ASP A 254 17.91 2.42 10.72
CA ASP A 254 16.85 3.00 11.54
C ASP A 254 16.39 2.08 12.67
N LEU A 255 17.03 0.92 12.86
CA LEU A 255 16.81 0.07 14.04
C LEU A 255 16.89 0.83 15.37
N PRO A 256 17.84 1.78 15.58
CA PRO A 256 17.87 2.56 16.82
C PRO A 256 16.58 3.36 17.06
N ARG A 257 15.96 3.93 16.01
CA ARG A 257 14.69 4.67 16.15
C ARG A 257 13.54 3.72 16.38
N LEU A 258 13.53 2.59 15.67
CA LEU A 258 12.51 1.57 15.83
C LEU A 258 12.50 1.01 17.26
N SER A 259 13.66 0.86 17.90
CA SER A 259 13.76 0.42 19.30
C SER A 259 13.26 1.45 20.33
N GLU A 260 13.05 2.71 19.93
CA GLU A 260 12.45 3.74 20.79
C GLU A 260 10.91 3.70 20.78
N LEU A 261 10.31 2.91 19.88
CA LEU A 261 8.87 2.69 19.84
C LEU A 261 8.46 1.64 20.88
N SER A 262 7.37 1.90 21.59
CA SER A 262 6.82 1.03 22.63
C SER A 262 6.41 -0.35 22.12
N ARG A 263 5.95 -0.44 20.87
CA ARG A 263 5.62 -1.71 20.20
C ARG A 263 5.89 -1.63 18.71
N VAL A 264 6.88 -2.40 18.24
CA VAL A 264 7.29 -2.43 16.84
C VAL A 264 7.46 -3.86 16.32
N PHE A 265 6.93 -4.07 15.11
CA PHE A 265 7.17 -5.27 14.31
C PHE A 265 7.91 -4.86 13.05
N VAL A 266 9.00 -5.57 12.73
CA VAL A 266 9.74 -5.37 11.48
C VAL A 266 9.52 -6.59 10.60
N GLY A 267 8.70 -6.41 9.57
CA GLY A 267 8.42 -7.41 8.55
C GLY A 267 9.38 -7.34 7.39
N VAL A 268 10.17 -8.39 7.21
CA VAL A 268 11.07 -8.56 6.06
C VAL A 268 10.42 -9.51 5.06
N SER A 269 10.11 -9.02 3.86
CA SER A 269 9.53 -9.86 2.82
C SER A 269 10.57 -10.83 2.26
N LEU A 270 10.31 -12.13 2.39
CA LEU A 270 11.19 -13.22 1.94
C LEU A 270 10.39 -14.32 1.21
N PRO A 271 9.97 -14.07 -0.05
CA PRO A 271 9.16 -15.02 -0.85
C PRO A 271 9.85 -16.37 -1.14
N THR A 272 11.18 -16.40 -1.08
CA THR A 272 12.03 -17.55 -1.39
C THR A 272 13.41 -17.34 -0.76
N VAL A 273 14.13 -18.45 -0.53
CA VAL A 273 15.57 -18.44 -0.17
C VAL A 273 16.49 -18.69 -1.37
N ASP A 274 15.93 -18.86 -2.57
CA ASP A 274 16.71 -18.94 -3.81
C ASP A 274 16.97 -17.53 -4.37
N ASP A 275 18.21 -17.07 -4.28
CA ASP A 275 18.57 -15.71 -4.70
C ASP A 275 18.50 -15.52 -6.23
N ALA A 276 18.59 -16.59 -7.03
CA ALA A 276 18.37 -16.50 -8.46
C ALA A 276 16.88 -16.26 -8.78
N VAL A 277 15.98 -16.95 -8.08
CA VAL A 277 14.53 -16.69 -8.16
C VAL A 277 14.22 -15.26 -7.69
N ARG A 278 14.80 -14.83 -6.56
CA ARG A 278 14.69 -13.45 -6.06
C ARG A 278 15.13 -12.45 -7.13
N ARG A 279 16.31 -12.60 -7.76
CA ARG A 279 16.77 -11.68 -8.81
C ARG A 279 15.83 -11.62 -10.01
N HIS A 280 15.20 -12.75 -10.36
CA HIS A 280 14.25 -12.81 -11.46
C HIS A 280 12.98 -11.98 -11.19
N PHE A 281 12.40 -12.10 -9.99
CA PHE A 281 11.13 -11.46 -9.65
C PHE A 281 11.26 -10.10 -8.94
N GLU A 282 12.35 -9.89 -8.19
CA GLU A 282 12.61 -8.72 -7.34
C GLU A 282 14.03 -8.16 -7.63
N PRO A 283 14.28 -7.66 -8.85
CA PRO A 283 15.62 -7.43 -9.37
C PRO A 283 16.45 -6.39 -8.58
N ARG A 284 15.80 -5.48 -7.87
CA ARG A 284 16.44 -4.39 -7.11
C ARG A 284 16.20 -4.44 -5.61
N ALA A 285 15.55 -5.51 -5.14
CA ALA A 285 15.43 -5.75 -3.71
C ALA A 285 16.76 -6.25 -3.14
N ALA A 286 16.93 -6.17 -1.81
CA ALA A 286 18.08 -6.76 -1.14
C ALA A 286 18.16 -8.27 -1.41
N SER A 287 19.37 -8.83 -1.38
CA SER A 287 19.61 -10.26 -1.51
C SER A 287 18.94 -11.05 -0.39
N VAL A 288 18.73 -12.35 -0.61
CA VAL A 288 18.20 -13.26 0.42
C VAL A 288 19.08 -13.19 1.69
N ALA A 289 20.40 -13.21 1.54
CA ALA A 289 21.34 -13.16 2.66
C ALA A 289 21.20 -11.86 3.48
N GLU A 290 21.11 -10.71 2.83
CA GLU A 290 20.93 -9.42 3.51
C GLU A 290 19.58 -9.34 4.24
N ARG A 291 18.52 -9.94 3.70
CA ARG A 291 17.19 -9.98 4.35
C ARG A 291 17.18 -10.90 5.57
N LEU A 292 17.83 -12.07 5.48
CA LEU A 292 18.01 -12.96 6.62
C LEU A 292 18.84 -12.31 7.73
N ALA A 293 19.92 -11.61 7.37
CA ALA A 293 20.72 -10.84 8.32
C ALA A 293 19.93 -9.68 8.95
N LEU A 294 19.01 -9.05 8.20
CA LEU A 294 18.13 -8.03 8.76
C LEU A 294 17.21 -8.60 9.85
N LEU A 295 16.62 -9.78 9.65
CA LEU A 295 15.82 -10.45 10.68
C LEU A 295 16.62 -10.70 11.96
N GLU A 296 17.86 -11.20 11.83
CA GLU A 296 18.75 -11.40 12.98
C GLU A 296 19.07 -10.08 13.71
N ARG A 297 19.34 -9.01 12.96
CA ARG A 297 19.62 -7.68 13.52
C ARG A 297 18.43 -7.06 14.24
N VAL A 298 17.20 -7.29 13.74
CA VAL A 298 15.97 -6.86 14.42
C VAL A 298 15.87 -7.53 15.78
N ARG A 299 16.04 -8.86 15.84
CA ARG A 299 16.02 -9.62 17.11
C ARG A 299 17.09 -9.14 18.07
N ALA A 300 18.31 -8.92 17.58
CA ALA A 300 19.42 -8.44 18.39
C ALA A 300 19.18 -7.02 18.96
N ALA A 301 18.37 -6.21 18.29
CA ALA A 301 17.96 -4.88 18.75
C ALA A 301 16.73 -4.91 19.67
N GLY A 302 16.19 -6.09 20.02
CA GLY A 302 15.01 -6.24 20.88
C GLY A 302 13.67 -5.99 20.19
N GLY A 303 13.65 -5.82 18.86
CA GLY A 303 12.41 -5.70 18.08
C GLY A 303 11.85 -7.07 17.69
N HIS A 304 10.57 -7.12 17.32
CA HIS A 304 9.94 -8.35 16.82
C HIS A 304 10.26 -8.57 15.33
N ALA A 305 11.02 -9.63 15.02
CA ALA A 305 11.38 -9.96 13.65
C ALA A 305 10.29 -10.82 12.98
N LEU A 306 9.54 -10.19 12.09
CA LEU A 306 8.52 -10.84 11.29
C LEU A 306 9.10 -11.21 9.91
N ALA A 307 8.99 -12.47 9.50
CA ALA A 307 9.18 -12.82 8.09
C ALA A 307 7.84 -12.76 7.34
N VAL A 308 7.84 -12.20 6.14
CA VAL A 308 6.65 -12.12 5.28
C VAL A 308 6.88 -12.92 4.01
N VAL A 309 6.23 -14.07 3.90
CA VAL A 309 6.27 -14.91 2.70
C VAL A 309 5.05 -14.59 1.86
N GLN A 310 5.18 -13.56 1.00
CA GLN A 310 4.12 -13.12 0.11
C GLN A 310 4.68 -12.50 -1.18
N PRO A 311 4.42 -13.10 -2.36
CA PRO A 311 3.81 -14.43 -2.56
C PRO A 311 4.78 -15.56 -2.15
N LEU A 312 4.37 -16.82 -2.27
CA LEU A 312 5.36 -17.92 -2.33
C LEU A 312 5.97 -17.97 -3.73
N LEU A 313 7.31 -17.92 -3.79
CA LEU A 313 8.06 -18.14 -5.03
C LEU A 313 8.75 -19.52 -5.02
N PRO A 314 9.12 -20.06 -6.20
CA PRO A 314 9.87 -21.31 -6.28
C PRO A 314 11.17 -21.27 -5.45
N GLY A 315 11.56 -22.42 -4.91
CA GLY A 315 12.79 -22.57 -4.14
C GLY A 315 12.80 -23.83 -3.27
N PRO A 316 13.91 -24.10 -2.57
CA PRO A 316 14.02 -25.25 -1.67
C PRO A 316 13.15 -25.03 -0.41
N HIS A 317 12.18 -25.93 -0.19
CA HIS A 317 11.20 -25.81 0.90
C HIS A 317 11.83 -25.94 2.28
N GLU A 318 12.57 -27.03 2.53
CA GLU A 318 13.22 -27.27 3.84
C GLU A 318 14.16 -26.13 4.22
N ALA A 319 14.95 -25.64 3.27
CA ALA A 319 15.86 -24.53 3.52
C ALA A 319 15.12 -23.22 3.84
N LEU A 320 13.92 -22.99 3.29
CA LEU A 320 13.08 -21.86 3.68
C LEU A 320 12.58 -22.02 5.11
N VAL A 321 12.07 -23.21 5.47
CA VAL A 321 11.63 -23.53 6.84
C VAL A 321 12.76 -23.29 7.84
N ASP A 322 13.94 -23.88 7.59
CA ASP A 322 15.11 -23.76 8.47
C ASP A 322 15.60 -22.32 8.59
N ALA A 323 15.66 -21.59 7.48
CA ALA A 323 16.10 -20.20 7.48
C ALA A 323 15.18 -19.29 8.30
N LEU A 324 13.86 -19.48 8.16
CA LEU A 324 12.85 -18.70 8.88
C LEU A 324 12.78 -19.09 10.35
N ALA A 325 12.74 -20.39 10.67
CA ALA A 325 12.67 -20.85 12.05
C ALA A 325 13.88 -20.43 12.90
N ALA A 326 15.05 -20.28 12.28
CA ALA A 326 16.23 -19.80 12.98
C ALA A 326 16.25 -18.29 13.24
N ARG A 327 15.45 -17.48 12.52
CA ARG A 327 15.66 -16.02 12.41
C ARG A 327 14.42 -15.16 12.62
N ALA A 328 13.23 -15.71 12.51
CA ALA A 328 11.98 -14.97 12.66
C ALA A 328 11.29 -15.36 13.97
N ASP A 329 10.73 -14.37 14.67
CA ASP A 329 9.85 -14.59 15.83
C ASP A 329 8.45 -15.03 15.39
N SER A 330 7.99 -14.53 14.25
CA SER A 330 6.76 -14.99 13.60
C SER A 330 6.84 -14.89 12.08
N VAL A 331 5.93 -15.59 11.41
CA VAL A 331 5.84 -15.63 9.94
C VAL A 331 4.41 -15.32 9.49
N SER A 332 4.28 -14.38 8.57
CA SER A 332 3.06 -14.16 7.80
C SER A 332 3.17 -14.82 6.44
N ILE A 333 2.16 -15.60 6.06
CA ILE A 333 2.13 -16.32 4.78
C ILE A 333 0.86 -15.94 4.04
N ASP A 334 1.01 -15.43 2.83
CA ASP A 334 -0.10 -15.23 1.90
C ASP A 334 0.32 -15.60 0.48
N VAL A 335 -0.67 -15.94 -0.33
CA VAL A 335 -0.48 -16.50 -1.67
C VAL A 335 -0.50 -15.42 -2.74
N LEU A 336 0.07 -15.74 -3.89
CA LEU A 336 -0.15 -14.95 -5.09
C LEU A 336 -1.65 -14.94 -5.44
N ARG A 337 -2.20 -13.76 -5.76
CA ARG A 337 -3.60 -13.60 -6.21
C ARG A 337 -3.57 -13.01 -7.61
N GLY A 338 -3.75 -13.85 -8.63
CA GLY A 338 -3.57 -13.45 -10.02
C GLY A 338 -2.12 -13.07 -10.34
N GLU A 339 -1.87 -12.67 -11.59
CA GLU A 339 -0.50 -12.44 -12.07
C GLU A 339 -0.06 -10.98 -12.01
N GLU A 340 -0.96 -10.02 -11.81
CA GLU A 340 -0.66 -8.59 -11.55
C GLU A 340 0.44 -7.98 -12.47
N GLY A 341 0.42 -8.35 -13.76
CA GLY A 341 1.41 -7.92 -14.77
C GLY A 341 2.67 -8.79 -14.89
N ALA A 342 2.87 -9.77 -13.99
CA ALA A 342 3.97 -10.74 -14.01
C ALA A 342 3.74 -11.96 -14.92
N GLY A 343 2.59 -12.07 -15.62
CA GLY A 343 2.27 -13.24 -16.44
C GLY A 343 3.43 -13.73 -17.32
N PRO A 344 4.09 -12.85 -18.09
CA PRO A 344 5.24 -13.22 -18.94
C PRO A 344 6.44 -13.82 -18.20
N LEU A 345 6.55 -13.64 -16.89
CA LEU A 345 7.64 -14.17 -16.07
C LEU A 345 7.37 -15.59 -15.60
N PHE A 346 6.09 -15.92 -15.43
CA PHE A 346 5.67 -17.27 -15.13
C PHE A 346 5.67 -18.16 -16.37
N ASP A 347 5.79 -17.60 -17.58
CA ASP A 347 5.96 -18.40 -18.81
C ASP A 347 7.29 -19.15 -18.88
N ASP A 348 8.28 -18.76 -18.07
CA ASP A 348 9.51 -19.53 -17.87
C ASP A 348 9.16 -20.88 -17.18
N PRO A 349 9.47 -22.04 -17.80
CA PRO A 349 9.14 -23.34 -17.24
C PRO A 349 9.69 -23.59 -15.83
N ARG A 350 10.76 -22.88 -15.44
CA ARG A 350 11.35 -22.96 -14.09
C ARG A 350 10.41 -22.42 -13.02
N TYR A 351 9.53 -21.49 -13.38
CA TYR A 351 8.68 -20.75 -12.44
C TYR A 351 7.18 -20.95 -12.68
N ALA A 352 6.77 -21.51 -13.82
CA ALA A 352 5.37 -21.69 -14.22
C ALA A 352 4.46 -22.28 -13.13
N ARG A 353 4.93 -23.27 -12.36
CA ARG A 353 4.14 -23.86 -11.27
C ARG A 353 3.70 -22.86 -10.20
N ALA A 354 4.45 -21.78 -9.98
CA ALA A 354 4.10 -20.76 -8.99
C ALA A 354 2.92 -19.88 -9.42
N ARG A 355 2.51 -19.96 -10.68
CA ARG A 355 1.28 -19.35 -11.19
C ARG A 355 0.02 -20.09 -10.75
N ASP A 356 0.14 -21.37 -10.40
CA ASP A 356 -0.98 -22.22 -10.07
C ASP A 356 -1.47 -21.97 -8.63
N ASP A 357 -2.74 -21.60 -8.48
CA ASP A 357 -3.35 -21.29 -7.19
C ASP A 357 -3.32 -22.48 -6.23
N ARG A 358 -3.48 -23.70 -6.74
CA ARG A 358 -3.42 -24.92 -5.93
C ARG A 358 -2.00 -25.14 -5.41
N TRP A 359 -0.98 -24.96 -6.24
CA TRP A 359 0.42 -25.02 -5.82
C TRP A 359 0.74 -23.99 -4.74
N GLN A 360 0.26 -22.75 -4.89
CA GLN A 360 0.43 -21.69 -3.89
C GLN A 360 -0.19 -22.10 -2.54
N LEU A 361 -1.44 -22.57 -2.56
CA LEU A 361 -2.19 -22.95 -1.36
C LEU A 361 -1.58 -24.17 -0.66
N GLU A 362 -1.25 -25.23 -1.40
CA GLU A 362 -0.63 -26.44 -0.85
C GLU A 362 0.73 -26.13 -0.20
N ARG A 363 1.56 -25.31 -0.88
CA ARG A 363 2.86 -24.91 -0.34
C ARG A 363 2.74 -23.98 0.87
N ALA A 364 1.78 -23.04 0.84
CA ALA A 364 1.51 -22.17 1.98
C ALA A 364 1.07 -22.96 3.22
N GLN A 365 0.18 -23.95 3.03
CA GLN A 365 -0.27 -24.83 4.10
C GLN A 365 0.89 -25.63 4.68
N ARG A 366 1.66 -26.31 3.82
CA ARG A 366 2.82 -27.10 4.23
C ARG A 366 3.86 -26.25 4.99
N LEU A 367 4.18 -25.06 4.47
CA LEU A 367 5.13 -24.15 5.13
C LEU A 367 4.62 -23.74 6.52
N ALA A 368 3.32 -23.47 6.66
CA ALA A 368 2.72 -23.12 7.95
C ALA A 368 2.78 -24.30 8.94
N GLU A 369 2.52 -25.53 8.50
CA GLU A 369 2.59 -26.74 9.33
C GLU A 369 4.03 -27.00 9.82
N ASP A 370 5.01 -26.96 8.92
CA ASP A 370 6.42 -27.21 9.24
C ASP A 370 6.99 -26.14 10.19
N LEU A 371 6.65 -24.86 9.97
CA LEU A 371 7.05 -23.78 10.88
C LEU A 371 6.43 -23.92 12.28
N ARG A 372 5.15 -24.30 12.37
CA ARG A 372 4.49 -24.55 13.66
C ARG A 372 5.11 -25.75 14.38
N ALA A 373 5.48 -26.81 13.65
CA ALA A 373 6.21 -27.95 14.22
C ALA A 373 7.59 -27.55 14.79
N ARG A 374 8.17 -26.45 14.30
CA ARG A 374 9.40 -25.84 14.82
C ARG A 374 9.15 -24.80 15.93
N GLY A 375 7.91 -24.62 16.38
CA GLY A 375 7.53 -23.67 17.42
C GLY A 375 7.45 -22.21 16.95
N VAL A 376 7.45 -21.96 15.64
CA VAL A 376 7.36 -20.61 15.08
C VAL A 376 5.90 -20.20 14.95
N ALA A 377 5.54 -19.02 15.44
CA ALA A 377 4.20 -18.48 15.28
C ALA A 377 3.91 -18.16 13.80
N VAL A 378 2.79 -18.64 13.28
CA VAL A 378 2.36 -18.39 11.89
C VAL A 378 0.97 -17.80 11.88
N TRP A 379 0.82 -16.63 11.26
CA TRP A 379 -0.45 -15.92 11.16
C TRP A 379 -0.79 -15.52 9.72
N ARG A 380 -2.05 -15.12 9.50
CA ARG A 380 -2.58 -14.60 8.24
C ARG A 380 -3.32 -13.29 8.50
N GLY A 381 -3.27 -12.36 7.56
CA GLY A 381 -3.97 -11.08 7.64
C GLY A 381 -3.08 -9.89 7.34
N GLU A 382 -3.60 -8.69 7.62
CA GLU A 382 -2.89 -7.44 7.34
C GLU A 382 -1.88 -7.04 8.42
N LEU A 383 -2.15 -7.43 9.68
CA LEU A 383 -1.37 -7.07 10.86
C LEU A 383 -1.18 -8.30 11.79
N PRO A 384 -0.05 -8.38 12.52
CA PRO A 384 0.13 -9.34 13.59
C PRO A 384 -0.95 -9.15 14.68
N PRO A 385 -1.58 -10.21 15.19
CA PRO A 385 -2.56 -10.11 16.28
C PRO A 385 -2.04 -9.34 17.49
N GLU A 386 -0.78 -9.53 17.87
CA GLU A 386 -0.13 -8.92 19.02
C GLU A 386 0.08 -7.40 18.85
N LEU A 387 0.13 -6.93 17.60
CA LEU A 387 0.18 -5.50 17.30
C LEU A 387 -1.18 -4.81 17.55
N MET A 388 -2.27 -5.59 17.52
CA MET A 388 -3.64 -5.08 17.68
C MET A 388 -4.11 -5.05 19.15
N GLU A 389 -3.38 -5.70 20.05
CA GLU A 389 -3.71 -5.68 21.48
C GLU A 389 -3.57 -4.25 22.03
N PRO A 390 -4.41 -3.82 22.99
CA PRO A 390 -4.26 -2.52 23.63
C PRO A 390 -2.81 -2.32 24.15
N CYS A 391 -2.28 -1.10 24.01
CA CYS A 391 -1.07 -0.73 24.74
C CYS A 391 -1.40 -0.79 26.24
N ALA A 392 -0.56 -1.52 27.01
CA ALA A 392 -0.72 -1.70 28.44
C ALA A 392 -0.44 -0.41 29.23
#